data_AF-I8IAP5-F1
#
_entry.id   AF-I8IAP5-F1
#
_cell.length_a   1.000
_cell.length_b   1.000
_cell.length_c   1.000
_cell.angle_alpha   90.00
_cell.angle_beta   90.00
_cell.angle_gamma   90.00
#
_symmetry.space_group_name_H-M   'P 1'
#
loop_
_entity.id
_entity.type
_entity.pdbx_description
1 polymer ?
#
loop_
_entity_poly.entity_id
_entity_poly.type
_entity_poly.pdbx_seq_one_letter_code
_entity_poly.pdbx_strand_id
1 'polypeptide(L)'
;MNCKATFSRRTRNNMDTPPNILLMPILIRHTSMASMQLSDADIPSCAGKTVVITAPWQLIGLMRALRATLPLDNITINTVAPAATLTGLIPPELAKPIIAMGLPTSSADFVGLAVAYSAVALETRQVELYGKDPDTATVECKGRWNGRTILTLGDRYTELEQAISDLRPQWFGVDNATLTRMQQKATDFR
;
A
#
# COMPACT_ATOMS: atom_id res chain seq x y z
N MET A 1 26.66 27.36 17.29
CA MET A 1 25.39 28.05 17.55
C MET A 1 25.21 29.12 16.49
N ASN A 2 24.17 29.04 15.65
CA ASN A 2 23.50 30.20 15.05
C ASN A 2 22.32 29.70 14.20
N CYS A 3 21.15 29.77 14.82
CA CYS A 3 19.84 29.66 14.20
C CYS A 3 19.30 31.09 14.08
N LYS A 4 18.86 31.50 12.88
CA LYS A 4 17.83 32.53 12.67
C LYS A 4 17.52 32.66 11.17
N ALA A 5 16.36 32.15 10.77
CA ALA A 5 15.66 32.62 9.58
C ALA A 5 14.42 33.39 10.05
N THR A 6 14.36 34.65 9.64
CA THR A 6 13.39 35.67 10.06
C THR A 6 12.11 35.56 9.22
N PHE A 7 10.94 35.42 9.87
CA PHE A 7 9.64 35.44 9.19
C PHE A 7 9.01 36.83 9.37
N SER A 8 8.70 37.52 8.28
CA SER A 8 8.13 38.88 8.27
C SER A 8 6.60 38.84 8.28
N ARG A 9 5.99 39.49 9.29
CA ARG A 9 4.56 39.75 9.40
C ARG A 9 4.17 40.89 8.45
N ARG A 10 3.29 40.63 7.49
CA ARG A 10 2.56 41.68 6.75
C ARG A 10 1.26 41.98 7.48
N THR A 11 1.11 43.22 7.94
CA THR A 11 -0.10 43.78 8.55
C THR A 11 -1.21 43.96 7.50
N ARG A 12 -2.45 43.65 7.90
CA ARG A 12 -3.68 43.90 7.13
C ARG A 12 -3.98 45.40 7.10
N ASN A 13 -4.50 45.90 5.99
CA ASN A 13 -5.53 46.95 5.99
C ASN A 13 -6.36 46.92 4.70
N ASN A 14 -7.66 47.20 4.92
CA ASN A 14 -8.74 47.58 4.01
C ASN A 14 -9.59 46.52 3.31
N MET A 15 -10.89 46.78 3.50
CA MET A 15 -12.09 46.03 3.18
C MET A 15 -12.38 46.00 1.69
N ASP A 16 -12.75 44.83 1.20
CA ASP A 16 -13.82 44.62 0.23
C ASP A 16 -14.34 43.20 0.44
N THR A 17 -15.60 43.06 0.85
CA THR A 17 -16.27 41.76 1.06
C THR A 17 -17.00 41.31 -0.21
N PRO A 18 -16.63 40.17 -0.83
CA PRO A 18 -17.52 39.41 -1.70
C PRO A 18 -18.21 38.26 -0.92
N PRO A 19 -19.30 37.68 -1.45
CA PRO A 19 -20.31 36.99 -0.66
C PRO A 19 -19.85 35.63 -0.13
N ASN A 20 -20.40 35.28 1.02
CA ASN A 20 -20.29 34.01 1.76
C ASN A 20 -20.03 32.78 0.87
N ILE A 21 -18.74 32.43 0.70
CA ILE A 21 -18.35 31.04 0.47
C ILE A 21 -18.24 30.41 1.85
N LEU A 22 -19.30 29.71 2.24
CA LEU A 22 -19.29 28.74 3.33
C LEU A 22 -18.20 27.70 3.02
N LEU A 23 -16.97 27.97 3.50
CA LEU A 23 -15.94 26.96 3.70
C LEU A 23 -16.44 26.05 4.83
N MET A 24 -17.34 25.14 4.51
CA MET A 24 -17.58 23.97 5.35
C MET A 24 -16.24 23.21 5.39
N PRO A 25 -15.62 23.03 6.57
CA PRO A 25 -14.57 22.05 6.68
C PRO A 25 -15.22 20.70 6.34
N ILE A 26 -14.87 20.14 5.18
CA ILE A 26 -15.18 18.77 4.84
C ILE A 26 -14.45 17.92 5.87
N LEU A 27 -15.14 17.57 6.95
CA LEU A 27 -14.72 16.52 7.85
C LEU A 27 -14.81 15.22 7.05
N ILE A 28 -13.70 14.81 6.45
CA ILE A 28 -13.56 13.46 5.92
C ILE A 28 -13.60 12.52 7.13
N ARG A 29 -14.79 12.05 7.49
CA ARG A 29 -14.92 10.85 8.31
C ARG A 29 -14.50 9.67 7.44
N HIS A 30 -13.21 9.33 7.48
CA HIS A 30 -12.77 8.01 7.03
C HIS A 30 -13.29 7.00 8.06
N THR A 31 -14.45 6.39 7.78
CA THR A 31 -14.92 5.21 8.49
C THR A 31 -14.66 3.99 7.62
N SER A 32 -13.47 3.43 7.75
CA SER A 32 -13.26 1.99 7.61
C SER A 32 -12.08 1.60 8.48
N MET A 33 -12.31 1.56 9.80
CA MET A 33 -11.45 0.79 10.70
C MET A 33 -12.04 -0.61 10.80
N ALA A 34 -11.72 -1.46 9.82
CA ALA A 34 -11.68 -2.88 10.09
C ALA A 34 -10.45 -3.10 11.00
N SER A 35 -10.64 -3.09 12.31
CA SER A 35 -9.61 -3.54 13.24
C SER A 35 -9.57 -5.07 13.19
N MET A 36 -8.42 -5.62 12.82
CA MET A 36 -8.17 -7.06 12.84
C MET A 36 -7.40 -7.37 14.12
N GLN A 37 -8.05 -8.05 15.07
CA GLN A 37 -7.37 -8.58 16.25
C GLN A 37 -6.90 -10.00 15.90
N LEU A 38 -5.60 -10.22 15.97
CA LEU A 38 -4.97 -11.53 15.86
C LEU A 38 -4.39 -11.88 17.23
N SER A 39 -4.75 -13.04 17.78
CA SER A 39 -4.03 -13.64 18.90
C SER A 39 -2.98 -14.63 18.40
N ASP A 40 -1.98 -14.93 19.23
CA ASP A 40 -0.96 -15.94 18.91
C ASP A 40 -1.57 -17.33 18.65
N ALA A 41 -2.76 -17.60 19.20
CA ALA A 41 -3.51 -18.84 18.97
C ALA A 41 -4.23 -18.86 17.61
N ASP A 42 -4.54 -17.71 17.02
CA ASP A 42 -5.18 -17.59 15.70
C ASP A 42 -4.17 -17.79 14.55
N ILE A 43 -2.87 -17.79 14.86
CA ILE A 43 -1.78 -17.90 13.90
C ILE A 43 -1.09 -19.26 14.10
N PRO A 44 -1.46 -20.32 13.36
CA PRO A 44 -0.64 -21.53 13.34
C PRO A 44 0.74 -21.15 12.80
N SER A 45 1.82 -21.72 13.34
CA SER A 45 3.22 -21.46 12.92
C SER A 45 3.30 -21.05 11.45
N CYS A 46 3.61 -19.77 11.21
CA CYS A 46 3.62 -19.17 9.88
C CYS A 46 4.91 -19.49 9.12
N ALA A 47 5.91 -20.10 9.77
CA ALA A 47 7.17 -20.47 9.15
C ALA A 47 6.92 -21.29 7.86
N GLY A 48 7.42 -20.80 6.74
CA GLY A 48 7.25 -21.40 5.42
C GLY A 48 5.93 -21.07 4.71
N LYS A 49 5.06 -20.24 5.28
CA LYS A 49 3.74 -19.91 4.71
C LYS A 49 3.70 -18.50 4.11
N THR A 50 2.74 -18.26 3.20
CA THR A 50 2.45 -16.94 2.62
C THR A 50 1.21 -16.39 3.31
N VAL A 51 1.32 -15.19 3.89
CA VAL A 51 0.17 -14.45 4.41
C VAL A 51 -0.36 -13.57 3.28
N VAL A 52 -1.59 -13.83 2.83
CA VAL A 52 -2.27 -12.99 1.83
C VAL A 52 -3.39 -12.22 2.51
N ILE A 53 -3.32 -10.89 2.43
CA ILE A 53 -4.34 -10.00 2.97
C ILE A 53 -5.24 -9.51 1.83
N THR A 54 -6.54 -9.78 1.91
CA THR A 54 -7.55 -9.23 0.99
C THR A 54 -8.33 -8.13 1.68
N ALA A 55 -8.06 -6.87 1.35
CA ALA A 55 -8.57 -5.76 2.16
C ALA A 55 -8.56 -4.42 1.43
N PRO A 56 -9.24 -3.39 1.98
CA PRO A 56 -9.08 -2.01 1.55
C PRO A 56 -7.61 -1.59 1.52
N TRP A 57 -7.29 -0.61 0.66
CA TRP A 57 -5.96 -0.06 0.40
C TRP A 57 -5.15 0.28 1.66
N GLN A 58 -5.80 0.52 2.79
CA GLN A 58 -5.16 0.80 4.08
C GLN A 58 -4.22 -0.32 4.56
N LEU A 59 -4.50 -1.59 4.25
CA LEU A 59 -3.64 -2.71 4.70
C LEU A 59 -2.37 -2.88 3.86
N ILE A 60 -2.22 -2.15 2.75
CA ILE A 60 -0.98 -2.10 1.98
C ILE A 60 0.15 -1.49 2.83
N GLY A 61 -0.16 -0.51 3.69
CA GLY A 61 0.83 0.08 4.60
C GLY A 61 1.42 -0.95 5.57
N LEU A 62 0.58 -1.86 6.08
CA LEU A 62 1.01 -2.95 6.95
C LEU A 62 1.93 -3.94 6.22
N MET A 63 1.53 -4.38 5.02
CA MET A 63 2.37 -5.23 4.18
C MET A 63 3.73 -4.58 3.92
N ARG A 64 3.76 -3.30 3.56
CA ARG A 64 5.01 -2.55 3.31
C ARG A 64 5.90 -2.46 4.55
N ALA A 65 5.31 -2.33 5.75
CA ALA A 65 6.04 -2.29 7.00
C ALA A 65 6.66 -3.66 7.37
N LEU A 66 5.98 -4.75 7.05
CA LEU A 66 6.37 -6.10 7.47
C LEU A 66 7.17 -6.89 6.42
N ARG A 67 7.14 -6.49 5.14
CA ARG A 67 7.78 -7.25 4.04
C ARG A 67 9.28 -7.46 4.21
N ALA A 68 9.94 -6.61 5.00
CA ALA A 68 11.37 -6.68 5.24
C ALA A 68 11.73 -7.56 6.45
N THR A 69 10.84 -7.70 7.43
CA THR A 69 11.10 -8.45 8.67
C THR A 69 10.63 -9.89 8.59
N LEU A 70 9.41 -10.11 8.08
CA LEU A 70 8.80 -11.45 8.00
C LEU A 70 9.62 -12.50 7.22
N PRO A 71 10.38 -12.15 6.17
CA PRO A 71 11.24 -13.12 5.50
C PRO A 71 12.31 -13.73 6.41
N LEU A 72 12.71 -13.06 7.50
CA LEU A 72 13.67 -13.59 8.49
C LEU A 72 13.09 -14.81 9.23
N ASP A 73 11.77 -14.87 9.34
CA ASP A 73 11.02 -16.00 9.92
C ASP A 73 10.50 -16.96 8.84
N ASN A 74 10.99 -16.87 7.60
CA ASN A 74 10.53 -17.62 6.44
C ASN A 74 9.03 -17.40 6.11
N ILE A 75 8.54 -16.18 6.36
CA ILE A 75 7.16 -15.77 6.08
C ILE A 75 7.18 -14.76 4.93
N THR A 76 6.29 -14.93 3.95
CA THR A 76 6.03 -13.90 2.95
C THR A 76 4.68 -13.23 3.19
N ILE A 77 4.57 -11.95 2.85
CA ILE A 77 3.34 -11.18 3.03
C ILE A 77 2.99 -10.45 1.73
N ASN A 78 1.77 -10.65 1.24
CA ASN A 78 1.26 -10.01 0.02
C ASN A 78 -0.15 -9.47 0.23
N THR A 79 -0.60 -8.62 -0.69
CA THR A 79 -1.95 -8.03 -0.65
C THR A 79 -2.67 -8.24 -1.97
N VAL A 80 -3.97 -8.50 -1.91
CA VAL A 80 -4.87 -8.39 -3.06
C VAL A 80 -5.87 -7.28 -2.73
N ALA A 81 -5.88 -6.24 -3.55
CA ALA A 81 -6.73 -5.07 -3.43
C ALA A 81 -7.83 -5.15 -4.51
N PRO A 82 -8.97 -5.78 -4.22
CA PRO A 82 -10.05 -5.86 -5.18
C PRO A 82 -10.75 -4.50 -5.36
N ALA A 83 -11.04 -4.15 -6.62
CA ALA A 83 -11.94 -3.06 -6.96
C ALA A 83 -13.41 -3.49 -6.76
N ALA A 84 -14.35 -2.83 -7.43
CA ALA A 84 -15.77 -3.19 -7.39
C ALA A 84 -15.94 -4.68 -7.72
N THR A 85 -16.34 -5.48 -6.72
CA THR A 85 -16.41 -6.94 -6.80
C THR A 85 -17.77 -7.41 -6.32
N LEU A 86 -18.44 -8.20 -7.15
CA LEU A 86 -19.74 -8.76 -6.82
C LEU A 86 -19.56 -9.82 -5.73
N THR A 87 -20.11 -9.54 -4.56
CA THR A 87 -20.03 -10.38 -3.34
C THR A 87 -21.30 -10.21 -2.52
N GLY A 88 -21.45 -10.96 -1.42
CA GLY A 88 -22.51 -10.67 -0.44
C GLY A 88 -22.44 -9.25 0.15
N LEU A 89 -21.26 -8.62 0.16
CA LEU A 89 -21.06 -7.26 0.67
C LEU A 89 -21.38 -6.18 -0.37
N ILE A 90 -21.15 -6.48 -1.66
CA ILE A 90 -21.56 -5.64 -2.79
C ILE A 90 -22.43 -6.49 -3.73
N PRO A 91 -23.72 -6.67 -3.40
CA PRO A 91 -24.64 -7.41 -4.24
C PRO A 91 -24.86 -6.69 -5.59
N PRO A 92 -25.33 -7.41 -6.64
CA PRO A 92 -25.52 -6.86 -7.97
C PRO A 92 -26.35 -5.58 -8.00
N GLU A 93 -27.32 -5.46 -7.09
CA GLU A 93 -28.17 -4.30 -6.90
C GLU A 93 -27.39 -3.02 -6.55
N LEU A 94 -26.37 -3.11 -5.69
CA LEU A 94 -25.50 -1.98 -5.35
C LEU A 94 -24.47 -1.67 -6.45
N ALA A 95 -24.15 -2.66 -7.29
CA ALA A 95 -23.26 -2.48 -8.43
C ALA A 95 -23.96 -1.90 -9.68
N LYS A 96 -25.29 -1.78 -9.68
CA LYS A 96 -26.09 -1.28 -10.82
C LYS A 96 -25.57 0.02 -11.43
N PRO A 97 -25.18 1.07 -10.68
CA PRO A 97 -24.65 2.29 -11.28
C PRO A 97 -23.35 2.07 -12.05
N ILE A 98 -22.47 1.19 -11.56
CA ILE A 98 -21.19 0.85 -12.20
C ILE A 98 -21.46 0.12 -13.52
N ILE A 99 -22.34 -0.87 -13.47
CA ILE A 99 -22.72 -1.68 -14.64
C ILE A 99 -23.44 -0.83 -15.69
N ALA A 100 -24.36 0.05 -15.29
CA ALA A 100 -25.09 0.92 -16.19
C ALA A 100 -24.19 1.90 -16.95
N MET A 101 -23.06 2.29 -16.35
CA MET A 101 -22.03 3.11 -17.01
C MET A 101 -21.03 2.28 -17.83
N GLY A 102 -21.19 0.96 -17.93
CA GLY A 102 -20.26 0.08 -18.64
C GLY A 102 -18.91 -0.06 -17.95
N LEU A 103 -18.81 0.27 -16.66
CA LEU A 103 -17.57 0.17 -15.90
C LEU A 103 -17.35 -1.27 -15.40
N PRO A 104 -16.09 -1.72 -15.30
CA PRO A 104 -15.78 -3.10 -14.96
C PRO A 104 -16.15 -3.43 -13.51
N THR A 105 -16.65 -4.65 -13.32
CA THR A 105 -16.83 -5.28 -12.00
C THR A 105 -16.19 -6.66 -12.01
N SER A 106 -15.61 -7.07 -10.88
CA SER A 106 -14.92 -8.35 -10.74
C SER A 106 -15.87 -9.38 -10.11
N SER A 107 -15.69 -10.66 -10.41
CA SER A 107 -16.33 -11.76 -9.66
C SER A 107 -15.50 -12.15 -8.44
N ALA A 108 -16.14 -12.73 -7.42
CA ALA A 108 -15.43 -13.28 -6.26
C ALA A 108 -14.41 -14.36 -6.67
N ASP A 109 -14.76 -15.20 -7.65
CA ASP A 109 -13.87 -16.25 -8.18
C ASP A 109 -12.60 -15.65 -8.81
N PHE A 110 -12.75 -14.56 -9.56
CA PHE A 110 -11.61 -13.87 -10.17
C PHE A 110 -10.68 -13.27 -9.11
N VAL A 111 -11.23 -12.74 -8.02
CA VAL A 111 -10.43 -12.27 -6.87
C VAL A 111 -9.76 -13.45 -6.15
N GLY A 112 -10.45 -14.58 -5.99
CA GLY A 112 -9.89 -15.79 -5.38
C GLY A 112 -8.69 -16.35 -6.14
N LEU A 113 -8.72 -16.30 -7.47
CA LEU A 113 -7.58 -16.68 -8.32
C LEU A 113 -6.38 -15.75 -8.11
N ALA A 114 -6.59 -14.44 -7.91
CA ALA A 114 -5.50 -13.51 -7.58
C ALA A 114 -4.86 -13.85 -6.22
N VAL A 115 -5.66 -14.27 -5.24
CA VAL A 115 -5.16 -14.73 -3.92
C VAL A 115 -4.30 -15.98 -4.09
N ALA A 116 -4.79 -16.97 -4.84
CA ALA A 116 -4.04 -18.19 -5.10
C ALA A 116 -2.72 -17.91 -5.82
N TYR A 117 -2.76 -17.07 -6.87
CA TYR A 117 -1.56 -16.64 -7.58
C TYR A 117 -0.57 -15.94 -6.64
N SER A 118 -1.04 -14.98 -5.84
CA SER A 118 -0.23 -14.25 -4.87
C SER A 118 0.46 -15.15 -3.83
N ALA A 119 -0.17 -16.27 -3.49
CA ALA A 119 0.38 -17.23 -2.53
C ALA A 119 1.54 -18.08 -3.09
N VAL A 120 1.53 -18.38 -4.39
CA VAL A 120 2.45 -19.33 -5.03
C VAL A 120 3.41 -18.70 -6.04
N ALA A 121 3.21 -17.43 -6.39
CA ALA A 121 4.05 -16.72 -7.33
C ALA A 121 5.52 -16.70 -6.88
N LEU A 122 6.40 -16.51 -7.85
CA LEU A 122 7.83 -16.30 -7.64
C LEU A 122 8.21 -14.91 -8.12
N GLU A 123 9.22 -14.32 -7.49
CA GLU A 123 9.84 -13.09 -7.95
C GLU A 123 11.24 -13.34 -8.50
N THR A 124 11.63 -12.50 -9.46
CA THR A 124 13.00 -12.43 -9.97
C THR A 124 13.84 -11.40 -9.23
N ARG A 125 13.19 -10.45 -8.54
CA ARG A 125 13.80 -9.44 -7.68
C ARG A 125 12.86 -9.01 -6.57
N GLN A 126 13.45 -8.51 -5.49
CA GLN A 126 12.70 -7.84 -4.43
C GLN A 126 12.13 -6.49 -4.90
N VAL A 127 10.98 -6.12 -4.35
CA VAL A 127 10.30 -4.85 -4.61
C VAL A 127 11.14 -3.65 -4.16
N GLU A 128 11.71 -3.74 -2.96
CA GLU A 128 12.52 -2.70 -2.36
C GLU A 128 13.51 -3.33 -1.39
N LEU A 129 14.74 -2.83 -1.40
CA LEU A 129 15.75 -3.16 -0.39
C LEU A 129 15.45 -2.41 0.90
N TYR A 130 15.70 -3.03 2.05
CA TYR A 130 15.58 -2.38 3.34
C TYR A 130 16.91 -2.37 4.09
N GLY A 131 17.16 -1.30 4.85
CA GLY A 131 18.26 -1.30 5.82
C GLY A 131 19.62 -1.71 5.24
N LYS A 132 20.28 -2.70 5.82
CA LYS A 132 21.62 -3.15 5.39
C LYS A 132 21.61 -4.15 4.22
N ASP A 133 20.46 -4.41 3.61
CA ASP A 133 20.37 -5.30 2.45
C ASP A 133 21.38 -4.85 1.38
N PRO A 134 22.19 -5.77 0.82
CA PRO A 134 23.23 -5.41 -0.13
C PRO A 134 22.58 -4.83 -1.39
N ASP A 135 23.16 -3.78 -1.95
CA ASP A 135 22.58 -3.11 -3.11
C ASP A 135 22.52 -4.03 -4.36
N THR A 136 23.20 -5.19 -4.31
CA THR A 136 23.15 -6.28 -5.30
C THR A 136 22.00 -7.28 -5.10
N ALA A 137 21.27 -7.26 -3.97
CA ALA A 137 20.13 -8.17 -3.74
C ALA A 137 18.95 -7.93 -4.70
N THR A 138 18.93 -6.80 -5.39
CA THR A 138 17.99 -6.49 -6.49
C THR A 138 18.31 -7.21 -7.79
N VAL A 139 19.54 -7.70 -7.98
CA VAL A 139 20.04 -8.10 -9.30
C VAL A 139 19.45 -9.43 -9.76
N GLU A 140 19.19 -10.39 -8.85
CA GLU A 140 18.50 -11.65 -9.15
C GLU A 140 18.25 -12.42 -7.85
N CYS A 141 17.10 -12.20 -7.22
CA CYS A 141 16.68 -13.00 -6.07
C CYS A 141 15.48 -13.83 -6.49
N LYS A 142 15.74 -15.05 -7.00
CA LYS A 142 14.68 -16.02 -7.27
C LYS A 142 14.10 -16.48 -5.93
N GLY A 143 12.93 -15.97 -5.61
CA GLY A 143 12.32 -16.19 -4.30
C GLY A 143 10.80 -16.30 -4.37
N ARG A 144 10.20 -16.61 -3.23
CA ARG A 144 8.75 -16.54 -3.06
C ARG A 144 8.32 -15.08 -3.18
N TRP A 145 7.21 -14.85 -3.87
CA TRP A 145 6.66 -13.51 -4.04
C TRP A 145 6.39 -12.85 -2.69
N ASN A 146 6.96 -11.67 -2.45
CA ASN A 146 6.87 -11.01 -1.15
C ASN A 146 6.76 -9.48 -1.28
N GLY A 147 5.92 -8.90 -0.43
CA GLY A 147 5.78 -7.46 -0.31
C GLY A 147 5.08 -6.80 -1.50
N ARG A 148 4.19 -7.55 -2.18
CA ARG A 148 3.55 -7.16 -3.44
C ARG A 148 2.04 -7.04 -3.32
N THR A 149 1.46 -6.18 -4.14
CA THR A 149 0.02 -5.91 -4.19
C THR A 149 -0.53 -6.19 -5.58
N ILE A 150 -1.56 -7.03 -5.68
CA ILE A 150 -2.37 -7.20 -6.91
C ILE A 150 -3.63 -6.34 -6.80
N LEU A 151 -3.85 -5.45 -7.76
CA LEU A 151 -5.16 -4.86 -8.02
C LEU A 151 -5.95 -5.77 -8.96
N THR A 152 -7.16 -6.14 -8.56
CA THR A 152 -8.12 -6.79 -9.48
C THR A 152 -9.17 -5.76 -9.91
N LEU A 153 -9.28 -5.51 -11.21
CA LEU A 153 -10.26 -4.57 -11.78
C LEU A 153 -10.93 -5.21 -13.00
N GLY A 154 -12.17 -5.64 -12.83
CA GLY A 154 -12.88 -6.39 -13.86
C GLY A 154 -12.27 -7.78 -14.02
N ASP A 155 -11.68 -8.01 -15.19
CA ASP A 155 -11.05 -9.27 -15.61
C ASP A 155 -9.51 -9.15 -15.71
N ARG A 156 -8.92 -8.15 -15.05
CA ARG A 156 -7.47 -7.91 -15.08
C ARG A 156 -6.82 -7.90 -13.71
N TYR A 157 -5.57 -8.38 -13.67
CA TYR A 157 -4.64 -8.26 -12.56
C TYR A 157 -3.53 -7.27 -12.89
N THR A 158 -3.24 -6.39 -11.93
CA THR A 158 -2.12 -5.44 -12.04
C THR A 158 -1.27 -5.53 -10.77
N GLU A 159 0.01 -5.85 -10.90
CA GLU A 159 0.98 -5.73 -9.80
C GLU A 159 1.34 -4.24 -9.64
N LEU A 160 1.30 -3.74 -8.40
CA LEU A 160 1.45 -2.30 -8.15
C LEU A 160 2.77 -1.91 -7.49
N GLU A 161 3.34 -2.76 -6.64
CA GLU A 161 4.37 -2.35 -5.70
C GLU A 161 5.72 -2.12 -6.37
N GLN A 162 6.05 -2.90 -7.40
CA GLN A 162 7.30 -2.71 -8.12
C GLN A 162 7.31 -1.36 -8.84
N ALA A 163 6.27 -1.06 -9.62
CA ALA A 163 6.15 0.21 -10.34
C ALA A 163 6.14 1.41 -9.37
N ILE A 164 5.42 1.31 -8.24
CA ILE A 164 5.40 2.36 -7.21
C ILE A 164 6.79 2.57 -6.60
N SER A 165 7.52 1.48 -6.33
CA SER A 165 8.88 1.52 -5.78
C SER A 165 9.86 2.15 -6.76
N ASP A 166 9.83 1.75 -8.04
CA ASP A 166 10.70 2.27 -9.10
C ASP A 166 10.44 3.77 -9.36
N LEU A 167 9.18 4.22 -9.23
CA LEU A 167 8.79 5.62 -9.38
C LEU A 167 9.01 6.46 -8.12
N ARG A 168 9.45 5.87 -7.00
CA ARG A 168 9.67 6.59 -5.72
C ARG A 168 10.48 7.88 -5.89
N PRO A 169 11.62 7.92 -6.61
CA PRO A 169 12.37 9.16 -6.77
C PRO A 169 11.59 10.30 -7.44
N GLN A 170 10.60 9.97 -8.29
CA GLN A 170 9.81 10.97 -9.03
C GLN A 170 8.78 11.66 -8.15
N TRP A 171 8.11 10.94 -7.25
CA TRP A 171 7.05 11.50 -6.40
C TRP A 171 7.54 11.82 -4.98
N PHE A 172 8.57 11.14 -4.48
CA PHE A 172 9.14 11.36 -3.16
C PHE A 172 10.30 12.38 -3.19
N GLY A 173 10.93 12.55 -4.35
CA GLY A 173 12.15 13.35 -4.52
C GLY A 173 13.42 12.51 -4.37
N VAL A 174 14.40 12.76 -5.24
CA VAL A 174 15.68 12.02 -5.29
C VAL A 174 16.45 12.11 -3.97
N ASP A 175 16.55 13.31 -3.39
CA ASP A 175 17.26 13.53 -2.13
C ASP A 175 16.57 12.82 -0.98
N ASN A 176 15.24 12.90 -0.90
CA ASN A 176 14.46 12.22 0.13
C ASN A 176 14.62 10.70 0.05
N ALA A 177 14.58 10.13 -1.17
CA ALA A 177 14.80 8.71 -1.38
C ALA A 177 16.21 8.29 -0.93
N THR A 178 17.22 9.09 -1.26
CA THR A 178 18.62 8.84 -0.88
C THR A 178 18.82 8.91 0.63
N LEU A 179 18.36 9.99 1.27
CA LEU A 179 18.48 10.19 2.72
C LEU A 179 17.70 9.14 3.51
N THR A 180 16.51 8.76 3.05
CA THR A 180 15.71 7.70 3.69
C THR A 180 16.43 6.36 3.62
N ARG A 181 17.06 6.04 2.49
CA ARG A 181 17.89 4.82 2.37
C ARG A 181 19.07 4.84 3.34
N MET A 182 19.73 5.98 3.51
CA MET A 182 20.82 6.13 4.49
C MET A 182 20.33 5.99 5.93
N GLN A 183 19.19 6.59 6.26
CA GLN A 183 18.55 6.46 7.57
C GLN A 183 18.24 4.99 7.87
N GLN A 184 17.59 4.29 6.92
CA GLN A 184 17.32 2.86 7.05
C GLN A 184 18.60 2.06 7.27
N LYS A 185 19.67 2.28 6.48
CA LYS A 185 20.98 1.61 6.67
C LYS A 185 21.53 1.83 8.09
N ALA A 186 21.39 3.03 8.63
CA ALA A 186 21.88 3.38 9.97
C ALA A 186 21.01 2.81 11.11
N THR A 187 19.70 2.66 10.90
CA THR A 187 18.74 2.21 11.93
C THR A 187 18.28 0.77 11.76
N ASP A 188 18.93 0.00 10.88
CA ASP A 188 18.62 -1.42 10.71
C ASP A 188 19.34 -2.27 11.76
N PHE A 189 18.55 -2.76 12.72
CA PHE A 189 18.99 -3.63 13.82
C PHE A 189 18.48 -5.07 13.70
N ARG A 190 17.85 -5.40 12.56
CA ARG A 190 17.44 -6.77 12.23
C ARG A 190 18.64 -7.71 12.13
#